data_AF-A0A526UUS7-F1
#
_entry.id   AF-A0A526UUS7-F1
#
_cell.length_a   1.000
_cell.length_b   1.000
_cell.length_c   1.000
_cell.angle_alpha   90.00
_cell.angle_beta   90.00
_cell.angle_gamma   90.00
#
_symmetry.space_group_name_H-M   'P 1'
#
loop_
_entity.id
_entity.type
_entity.pdbx_description
1 polymer ?
#
loop_
_entity_poly.entity_id
_entity_poly.type
_entity_poly.pdbx_seq_one_letter_code
_entity_poly.pdbx_strand_id
1 'polypeptide(L)' 'MSFRIDPRLPLTGEVRRILAEEIGKALHHLDAARSRPEQALHKCRKRLKSARALLRL' A
#
# COMPACT_ATOMS: atom_id res chain seq x y z
N MET A 1 6.92 9.39 0.04
CA MET A 1 5.89 8.69 -0.76
C MET A 1 4.85 9.73 -1.10
N SER A 2 4.68 10.05 -2.38
CA SER A 2 3.59 10.91 -2.85
C SER A 2 2.48 10.02 -3.38
N PHE A 3 1.26 10.26 -2.91
CA PHE A 3 0.07 9.66 -3.50
C PHE A 3 -0.52 10.63 -4.51
N ARG A 4 -1.02 10.11 -5.63
CA ARG A 4 -1.79 10.91 -6.59
C ARG A 4 -3.25 10.81 -6.21
N ILE A 5 -3.88 11.97 -5.98
CA ILE A 5 -5.30 12.13 -5.72
C ILE A 5 -5.87 12.92 -6.89
N ASP A 6 -6.93 12.42 -7.53
CA ASP A 6 -7.71 13.20 -8.48
C ASP A 6 -8.63 14.16 -7.71
N PRO A 7 -8.44 15.49 -7.82
CA PRO A 7 -9.25 16.47 -7.10
C PRO A 7 -10.72 16.50 -7.57
N ARG A 8 -11.04 15.84 -8.69
CA ARG A 8 -12.41 15.74 -9.21
C ARG A 8 -13.22 14.61 -8.55
N LEU A 9 -12.57 13.74 -7.80
CA LEU A 9 -13.19 12.61 -7.13
C LEU A 9 -13.35 12.85 -5.62
N PRO A 10 -14.35 12.22 -4.96
CA PRO A 10 -14.47 12.29 -3.51
C PRO A 10 -13.21 11.77 -2.83
N LEU A 11 -12.68 12.53 -1.85
CA LEU A 11 -11.46 12.18 -1.13
C LEU A 11 -11.54 10.77 -0.50
N THR A 12 -12.70 10.39 0.04
CA THR A 12 -12.91 9.05 0.60
C THR A 12 -12.74 7.95 -0.44
N GLY A 13 -13.17 8.18 -1.69
CA GLY A 13 -12.98 7.25 -2.80
C GLY A 13 -11.50 7.11 -3.17
N GLU A 14 -10.80 8.24 -3.24
CA GLU A 14 -9.36 8.24 -3.53
C GLU A 14 -8.53 7.60 -2.43
N VAL A 15 -8.83 7.86 -1.16
CA VAL A 15 -8.19 7.20 -0.02
C VAL A 15 -8.44 5.68 -0.06
N ARG A 16 -9.67 5.24 -0.38
CA ARG A 16 -10.00 3.82 -0.53
C ARG A 16 -9.21 3.18 -1.68
N ARG A 17 -9.10 3.86 -2.83
CA ARG A 17 -8.31 3.40 -3.99
C ARG A 17 -6.84 3.23 -3.62
N ILE A 18 -6.23 4.26 -3.03
CA ILE A 18 -4.82 4.22 -2.62
C ILE A 18 -4.58 3.11 -1.60
N LEU A 19 -5.48 2.95 -0.63
CA LEU A 19 -5.40 1.89 0.38
C LEU A 19 -5.46 0.50 -0.28
N ALA A 20 -6.40 0.28 -1.20
CA ALA A 20 -6.53 -0.97 -1.92
C ALA A 20 -5.26 -1.30 -2.74
N GLU A 21 -4.66 -0.30 -3.39
CA GLU A 21 -3.40 -0.48 -4.11
C GLU A 21 -2.23 -0.88 -3.20
N GLU A 22 -2.07 -0.21 -2.06
CA GLU A 22 -0.98 -0.53 -1.13
C GLU A 22 -1.18 -1.91 -0.48
N ILE A 23 -2.43 -2.28 -0.16
CA ILE A 23 -2.76 -3.63 0.33
C ILE A 23 -2.48 -4.68 -0.75
N GLY A 24 -2.90 -4.45 -1.99
CA GLY A 24 -2.64 -5.36 -3.11
C GLY A 24 -1.13 -5.59 -3.33
N LYS A 25 -0.33 -4.52 -3.28
CA LYS A 25 1.14 -4.63 -3.34
C LYS A 25 1.71 -5.40 -2.15
N ALA A 26 1.17 -5.20 -0.95
CA ALA A 26 1.60 -5.93 0.24
C ALA A 26 1.32 -7.43 0.11
N LEU A 27 0.13 -7.81 -0.35
CA LEU A 27 -0.24 -9.21 -0.59
C LEU A 27 0.66 -9.86 -1.64
N HIS A 28 0.95 -9.17 -2.74
CA HIS A 28 1.89 -9.65 -3.76
C HIS A 28 3.30 -9.90 -3.18
N HIS A 29 3.81 -8.99 -2.36
CA HIS A 29 5.10 -9.19 -1.68
C HIS A 29 5.06 -10.31 -0.63
N LEU A 30 3.93 -10.49 0.04
CA LEU A 30 3.75 -11.56 1.01
C LEU A 30 3.77 -12.93 0.33
N ASP A 31 3.14 -13.06 -0.84
CA ASP A 31 3.19 -14.28 -1.64
C ASP A 31 4.62 -14.58 -2.12
N ALA A 32 5.32 -13.57 -2.66
CA ALA A 32 6.73 -13.70 -3.07
C ALA A 32 7.68 -14.04 -1.92
N ALA A 33 7.33 -13.71 -0.67
CA ALA A 33 8.14 -14.04 0.50
C ALA A 33 8.23 -15.55 0.77
N ARG A 34 7.34 -16.37 0.19
CA ARG A 34 7.41 -17.84 0.27
C ARG A 34 8.69 -18.39 -0.34
N SER A 35 9.23 -17.73 -1.37
CA SER A 35 10.45 -18.15 -2.05
C SER A 35 11.64 -17.21 -1.82
N ARG A 36 11.40 -15.93 -1.52
CA ARG A 36 12.45 -14.90 -1.34
C ARG A 36 12.15 -14.01 -0.12
N PRO A 37 12.24 -14.55 1.11
CA PRO A 37 11.71 -13.90 2.30
C PRO A 37 12.38 -12.56 2.64
N GLU A 38 13.70 -12.46 2.62
CA GLU A 38 14.42 -11.27 3.10
C GLU A 38 13.98 -9.97 2.41
N GLN A 39 14.01 -9.96 1.07
CA GLN A 39 13.69 -8.77 0.30
C GLN A 39 12.18 -8.54 0.22
N ALA A 40 11.38 -9.60 0.12
CA ALA A 40 9.94 -9.50 -0.06
C ALA A 40 9.23 -9.04 1.23
N LEU A 41 9.66 -9.52 2.41
CA LEU A 41 9.11 -9.08 3.69
C LEU A 41 9.41 -7.60 3.97
N HIS A 42 10.62 -7.14 3.64
CA HIS A 42 10.95 -5.71 3.74
C HIS A 42 10.01 -4.86 2.88
N LYS A 43 9.81 -5.24 1.62
CA LYS A 43 8.90 -4.54 0.69
C LYS A 43 7.45 -4.59 1.19
N CYS A 44 6.96 -5.73 1.67
CA CYS A 44 5.64 -5.88 2.28
C CYS A 44 5.44 -4.93 3.47
N ARG A 45 6.37 -4.93 4.44
CA ARG A 45 6.34 -4.02 5.60
C ARG A 45 6.32 -2.55 5.18
N LYS A 46 7.06 -2.18 4.13
CA LYS A 46 7.06 -0.81 3.60
C LYS A 46 5.69 -0.38 3.09
N ARG A 47 4.95 -1.27 2.41
CA ARG A 47 3.58 -1.02 1.93
C ARG A 47 2.58 -0.86 3.08
N LEU A 48 2.65 -1.74 4.07
CA LEU A 48 1.81 -1.64 5.28
C LEU A 48 2.09 -0.36 6.08
N LYS A 49 3.36 0.07 6.17
CA LYS A 49 3.71 1.35 6.80
C LYS A 49 3.04 2.54 6.09
N SER A 50 2.96 2.51 4.77
CA SER A 50 2.33 3.57 3.97
C SER A 50 0.82 3.57 4.08
N ALA A 51 0.19 2.39 4.04
CA ALA A 51 -1.24 2.24 4.30
C ALA A 51 -1.61 2.80 5.69
N ARG A 52 -0.81 2.48 6.72
CA ARG A 52 -0.99 3.03 8.06
C ARG A 52 -0.82 4.55 8.09
N ALA A 53 0.16 5.09 7.36
CA ALA A 53 0.38 6.54 7.29
C ALA A 53 -0.82 7.26 6.65
N LEU A 54 -1.38 6.70 5.57
CA LEU A 54 -2.58 7.22 4.89
C LEU A 54 -3.79 7.30 5.84
N LEU A 55 -3.97 6.30 6.70
CA LEU A 55 -5.09 6.23 7.66
C LEU A 55 -4.90 7.10 8.91
N ARG A 56 -3.69 7.61 9.16
CA ARG A 56 -3.35 8.48 10.29
C ARG A 56 -3.22 9.95 9.89
N LEU A 57 -3.55 10.28 8.65
CA LEU A 57 -3.61 11.66 8.16
C LEU A 57 -4.68 12.47 8.91
#